data_AF-A0A927YNW7-F1
#
_entry.id   AF-A0A927YNW7-F1
#
_cell.length_a   1.000
_cell.length_b   1.000
_cell.length_c   1.000
_cell.angle_alpha   90.00
_cell.angle_beta   90.00
_cell.angle_gamma   90.00
#
_symmetry.space_group_name_H-M   'P 1'
#
loop_
_entity.id
_entity.type
_entity.pdbx_description
1 polymer ?
#
loop_
_entity_poly.entity_id
_entity_poly.type
_entity_poly.pdbx_seq_one_letter_code
_entity_poly.pdbx_strand_id
1 'polypeptide(L)'
;MALGLSDYLDDFAKANGAETWKNFADPINWKNGVNEALFDPNTRIIFNLNGIDNPMRAVQRAAVGLGGATDWELYMIKQTQSAWDRITWYLNGQVVNNPFTY
;
A
#
# COMPACT_ATOMS: atom_id res chain seq x y z
N MET A 1 9.21 2.43 0.93
CA MET A 1 8.47 1.76 -0.16
C MET A 1 7.15 2.47 -0.42
N ALA A 2 6.75 2.60 -1.69
CA ALA A 2 5.45 3.11 -2.12
C ALA A 2 4.49 1.99 -2.54
N LEU A 3 3.21 2.10 -2.14
CA LEU A 3 2.09 1.23 -2.49
C LEU A 3 0.87 2.07 -2.97
N GLY A 4 -0.13 1.45 -3.58
CA GLY A 4 -1.31 2.13 -4.12
C GLY A 4 -1.56 1.86 -5.61
N LEU A 5 -2.40 2.69 -6.25
CA LEU A 5 -2.75 2.53 -7.67
C LEU A 5 -1.53 2.50 -8.60
N SER A 6 -1.50 1.54 -9.53
CA SER A 6 -0.36 1.27 -10.42
C SER A 6 -0.02 2.39 -11.39
N ASP A 7 -1.04 3.09 -11.91
CA ASP A 7 -0.89 3.98 -13.08
C ASP A 7 -0.02 5.21 -12.80
N TYR A 8 0.10 5.60 -11.53
CA TYR A 8 0.92 6.73 -11.08
C TYR A 8 1.87 6.36 -9.94
N LEU A 9 2.09 5.06 -9.72
CA LEU A 9 2.87 4.57 -8.58
C LEU A 9 4.34 5.02 -8.67
N ASP A 10 4.93 5.00 -9.85
CA ASP A 10 6.33 5.40 -10.05
C ASP A 10 6.53 6.89 -9.80
N ASP A 11 5.63 7.74 -10.32
CA ASP A 11 5.68 9.19 -10.10
C ASP A 11 5.46 9.54 -8.63
N PHE A 12 4.50 8.86 -7.97
CA PHE A 12 4.26 9.00 -6.54
C PHE A 12 5.47 8.60 -5.71
N ALA A 13 6.09 7.47 -6.03
CA ALA A 13 7.28 6.98 -5.34
C ALA A 13 8.45 7.96 -5.52
N LYS A 14 8.71 8.40 -6.74
CA LYS A 14 9.75 9.39 -7.06
C LYS A 14 9.54 10.72 -6.33
N ALA A 15 8.31 11.24 -6.32
CA ALA A 15 7.97 12.50 -5.64
C ALA A 15 8.21 12.45 -4.12
N ASN A 16 8.17 11.26 -3.53
CA ASN A 16 8.34 11.05 -2.09
C ASN A 16 9.66 10.34 -1.73
N GLY A 17 10.60 10.20 -2.68
CA GLY A 17 11.89 9.55 -2.44
C GLY A 17 11.77 8.08 -2.01
N ALA A 18 10.74 7.38 -2.48
CA ALA A 18 10.47 5.98 -2.17
C ALA A 18 10.71 5.08 -3.38
N GLU A 19 10.94 3.79 -3.11
CA GLU A 19 11.01 2.74 -4.12
C GLU A 19 9.68 2.00 -4.26
N THR A 20 9.42 1.43 -5.43
CA THR A 20 8.25 0.59 -5.70
C THR A 20 8.64 -0.89 -5.68
N TRP A 21 7.66 -1.78 -5.83
CA TRP A 21 7.89 -3.22 -5.95
C TRP A 21 8.84 -3.62 -7.11
N LYS A 22 9.04 -2.74 -8.08
CA LYS A 22 9.95 -2.97 -9.22
C LYS A 22 11.41 -3.08 -8.80
N ASN A 23 11.75 -2.56 -7.63
CA ASN A 23 13.10 -2.60 -7.06
C ASN A 23 13.34 -3.82 -6.16
N PHE A 24 12.33 -4.68 -5.97
CA PHE A 24 12.52 -5.92 -5.23
C PHE A 24 13.48 -6.88 -5.94
N ALA A 25 14.12 -7.76 -5.15
CA ALA A 25 14.98 -8.80 -5.71
C ALA A 25 14.22 -9.74 -6.67
N ASP A 26 12.92 -9.94 -6.43
CA ASP A 26 12.01 -10.66 -7.31
C ASP A 26 10.74 -9.84 -7.61
N PRO A 27 10.76 -8.98 -8.65
CA PRO A 27 9.61 -8.16 -9.03
C PRO A 27 8.43 -8.97 -9.59
N ILE A 28 8.66 -10.21 -10.06
CA ILE A 28 7.58 -11.07 -10.55
C ILE A 28 6.71 -11.52 -9.38
N ASN A 29 7.36 -11.88 -8.26
CA ASN A 29 6.69 -12.25 -7.02
C ASN A 29 6.50 -11.06 -6.07
N TRP A 30 6.14 -9.89 -6.61
CA TRP A 30 6.03 -8.64 -5.86
C TRP A 30 5.16 -8.72 -4.60
N LYS A 31 4.11 -9.54 -4.60
CA LYS A 31 3.24 -9.75 -3.43
C LYS A 31 4.01 -10.27 -2.21
N ASN A 32 4.99 -11.15 -2.43
CA ASN A 32 5.84 -11.64 -1.34
C ASN A 32 6.69 -10.50 -0.76
N GLY A 33 7.28 -9.66 -1.62
CA GLY A 33 8.05 -8.50 -1.17
C GLY A 33 7.20 -7.45 -0.44
N VAL A 34 5.93 -7.23 -0.85
CA VAL A 34 5.00 -6.39 -0.09
C VAL A 34 4.74 -7.00 1.29
N ASN A 35 4.51 -8.31 1.36
CA ASN A 35 4.28 -8.99 2.62
C ASN A 35 5.50 -8.88 3.54
N GLU A 36 6.70 -9.13 3.03
CA GLU A 36 7.96 -8.95 3.75
C GLU A 36 8.12 -7.51 4.27
N ALA A 37 7.86 -6.50 3.42
CA ALA A 37 7.88 -5.09 3.80
C ALA A 37 6.85 -4.75 4.90
N LEU A 38 5.71 -5.44 4.95
CA LEU A 38 4.68 -5.30 5.99
C LEU A 38 5.09 -5.96 7.33
N PHE A 39 5.99 -6.94 7.32
CA PHE A 39 6.51 -7.59 8.52
C PHE A 39 7.89 -7.08 8.96
N ASP A 40 8.64 -6.39 8.10
CA ASP A 40 9.89 -5.75 8.47
C ASP A 40 9.66 -4.40 9.18
N PRO A 41 10.06 -4.26 10.46
CA PRO A 41 9.90 -3.02 11.21
C PRO A 41 10.76 -1.87 10.69
N ASN A 42 11.82 -2.14 9.93
CA ASN A 42 12.74 -1.12 9.42
C ASN A 42 12.24 -0.47 8.13
N THR A 43 11.32 -1.14 7.43
CA THR A 43 10.76 -0.60 6.20
C THR A 43 9.77 0.53 6.52
N ARG A 44 9.94 1.70 5.92
CA ARG A 44 8.92 2.76 5.93
C ARG A 44 8.03 2.63 4.71
N ILE A 45 6.72 2.77 4.89
CA ILE A 45 5.73 2.61 3.83
C ILE A 45 5.01 3.94 3.61
N ILE A 46 4.84 4.31 2.35
CA ILE A 46 3.92 5.37 1.94
C ILE A 46 2.84 4.75 1.06
N PHE A 47 1.59 5.19 1.23
CA PHE A 47 0.46 4.62 0.52
C PHE A 47 -0.35 5.72 -0.16
N ASN A 48 -0.59 5.61 -1.47
CA ASN A 48 -1.41 6.54 -2.22
C ASN A 48 -2.87 6.06 -2.29
N LEU A 49 -3.78 6.81 -1.68
CA LEU A 49 -5.22 6.55 -1.66
C LEU A 49 -5.96 7.12 -2.88
N ASN A 50 -5.28 7.82 -3.79
CA ASN A 50 -5.91 8.39 -4.97
C ASN A 50 -6.60 7.31 -5.81
N GLY A 51 -7.79 7.63 -6.33
CA GLY A 51 -8.58 6.74 -7.18
C GLY A 51 -9.14 5.49 -6.47
N ILE A 52 -8.99 5.38 -5.15
CA ILE A 52 -9.65 4.37 -4.33
C ILE A 52 -11.00 4.93 -3.88
N ASP A 53 -12.08 4.20 -4.16
CA ASP A 53 -13.44 4.58 -3.80
C ASP A 53 -13.63 4.64 -2.28
N ASN A 54 -13.29 3.54 -1.61
CA ASN A 54 -13.35 3.43 -0.16
C ASN A 54 -12.36 2.32 0.28
N PRO A 55 -11.39 2.61 1.16
CA PRO A 55 -10.40 1.63 1.58
C PRO A 55 -11.00 0.37 2.21
N MET A 56 -12.10 0.48 2.96
CA MET A 56 -12.78 -0.69 3.53
C MET A 56 -13.50 -1.52 2.47
N ARG A 57 -14.10 -0.90 1.45
CA ARG A 57 -14.69 -1.63 0.32
C ARG A 57 -13.62 -2.37 -0.47
N ALA A 58 -12.44 -1.78 -0.64
CA ALA A 58 -11.30 -2.44 -1.26
C ALA A 58 -10.86 -3.69 -0.48
N VAL A 59 -10.72 -3.56 0.84
CA VAL A 59 -10.46 -4.71 1.73
C VAL A 59 -11.51 -5.80 1.56
N GLN A 60 -12.80 -5.44 1.53
CA GLN A 60 -13.91 -6.39 1.37
C GLN A 60 -13.84 -7.14 0.03
N ARG A 61 -13.50 -6.46 -1.07
CA ARG A 61 -13.30 -7.11 -2.39
C ARG A 61 -12.18 -8.14 -2.32
N ALA A 62 -11.02 -7.74 -1.81
CA ALA A 62 -9.86 -8.61 -1.72
C ALA A 62 -10.08 -9.81 -0.78
N ALA A 63 -10.84 -9.64 0.30
CA ALA A 63 -11.17 -10.71 1.24
C ALA A 63 -11.93 -11.88 0.59
N VAL A 64 -12.65 -11.63 -0.51
CA VAL A 64 -13.38 -12.67 -1.28
C VAL A 64 -12.68 -13.03 -2.60
N GLY A 65 -11.40 -12.65 -2.75
CA GLY A 65 -10.60 -12.94 -3.94
C GLY A 65 -10.93 -12.08 -5.17
N LEU A 66 -11.61 -10.94 -4.97
CA LEU A 66 -11.93 -9.97 -6.02
C LEU A 66 -11.06 -8.72 -5.90
N GLY A 67 -11.08 -7.87 -6.93
CA GLY A 67 -10.30 -6.62 -6.96
C GLY A 67 -8.91 -6.78 -7.58
N GLY A 68 -8.17 -5.68 -7.61
CA GLY A 68 -6.84 -5.58 -8.20
C GLY A 68 -5.71 -5.61 -7.17
N ALA A 69 -4.52 -5.22 -7.61
CA ALA A 69 -3.32 -5.15 -6.78
C ALA A 69 -3.52 -4.27 -5.53
N THR A 70 -4.08 -3.07 -5.71
CA THR A 70 -4.30 -2.11 -4.62
C THR A 70 -5.33 -2.61 -3.60
N ASP A 71 -6.38 -3.33 -4.02
CA ASP A 71 -7.32 -3.97 -3.11
C ASP A 71 -6.60 -5.02 -2.23
N TRP A 72 -5.75 -5.83 -2.86
CA TRP A 72 -4.95 -6.83 -2.16
C TRP A 72 -3.95 -6.20 -1.18
N GLU A 73 -3.27 -5.11 -1.56
CA GLU A 73 -2.35 -4.38 -0.67
C GLU A 73 -3.09 -3.85 0.57
N LEU A 74 -4.24 -3.20 0.38
CA LEU A 74 -5.06 -2.70 1.50
C LEU A 74 -5.56 -3.83 2.40
N TYR A 75 -5.93 -4.98 1.82
CA TYR A 75 -6.29 -6.16 2.60
C TYR A 75 -5.13 -6.63 3.48
N MET A 76 -3.93 -6.76 2.92
CA MET A 76 -2.74 -7.16 3.69
C MET A 76 -2.38 -6.16 4.78
N ILE A 77 -2.47 -4.86 4.50
CA ILE A 77 -2.28 -3.80 5.50
C ILE A 77 -3.33 -3.90 6.61
N LYS A 78 -4.59 -4.18 6.27
CA LYS A 78 -5.66 -4.34 7.25
C LYS A 78 -5.43 -5.55 8.17
N GLN A 79 -4.86 -6.63 7.63
CA GLN A 79 -4.46 -7.81 8.41
C GLN A 79 -3.21 -7.56 9.27
N THR A 80 -2.37 -6.59 8.92
CA THR A 80 -1.07 -6.33 9.56
C THR A 80 -1.10 -5.03 10.37
N GLN A 81 -1.85 -5.02 11.48
CA GLN A 81 -2.04 -3.82 12.30
C GLN A 81 -0.73 -3.26 12.88
N SER A 82 0.26 -4.13 13.13
CA SER A 82 1.61 -3.72 13.58
C SER A 82 2.36 -2.82 12.59
N ALA A 83 1.92 -2.75 11.32
CA ALA A 83 2.51 -1.88 10.32
C ALA A 83 1.88 -0.47 10.30
N TRP A 84 0.76 -0.23 10.97
CA TRP A 84 -0.03 0.99 10.78
C TRP A 84 0.72 2.27 11.13
N ASP A 85 1.50 2.28 12.22
CA ASP A 85 2.23 3.47 12.69
C ASP A 85 3.39 3.87 11.78
N ARG A 86 3.79 2.99 10.87
CA ARG A 86 4.89 3.18 9.91
C ARG A 86 4.40 3.35 8.47
N ILE A 87 3.09 3.42 8.27
CA ILE A 87 2.47 3.77 6.98
C ILE A 87 2.06 5.23 7.00
N THR A 88 2.63 6.03 6.09
CA THR A 88 2.15 7.39 5.81
C THR A 88 1.13 7.34 4.68
N TRP A 89 -0.08 7.80 4.96
CA TRP A 89 -1.19 7.77 4.00
C TRP A 89 -1.27 9.10 3.25
N TYR A 90 -1.41 9.02 1.93
CA TYR A 90 -1.56 10.19 1.06
C TYR A 90 -2.88 10.15 0.33
N LEU A 91 -3.59 11.29 0.30
CA LEU A 91 -4.74 11.52 -0.58
C LEU A 91 -4.61 12.90 -1.21
N ASN A 92 -4.71 12.96 -2.53
CA ASN A 92 -4.50 14.14 -3.37
C ASN A 92 -3.18 14.88 -3.04
N GLY A 93 -2.12 14.11 -2.77
CA GLY A 93 -0.80 14.63 -2.41
C GLY A 93 -0.66 15.14 -0.97
N GLN A 94 -1.72 15.08 -0.16
CA GLN A 94 -1.70 15.47 1.24
C GLN A 94 -1.61 14.26 2.16
N VAL A 95 -0.88 14.39 3.27
CA VAL A 95 -0.87 13.37 4.32
C VAL A 95 -2.22 13.36 5.03
N VAL A 96 -2.81 12.19 5.18
CA VAL A 96 -4.09 11.98 5.86
C VAL A 96 -3.96 10.95 6.98
N ASN A 97 -4.98 10.88 7.83
CA ASN A 97 -5.06 9.85 8.86
C ASN A 97 -5.19 8.45 8.27
N ASN A 98 -4.83 7.45 9.06
CA ASN A 98 -5.05 6.05 8.72
C ASN A 98 -6.55 5.80 8.45
N PRO A 99 -6.93 5.27 7.27
CA PRO A 99 -8.32 5.06 6.90
C PRO A 99 -9.01 3.92 7.68
N PHE A 100 -8.27 3.20 8.53
CA PHE A 100 -8.76 2.07 9.31
C PHE A 100 -8.87 2.35 10.81
N THR A 101 -8.44 3.51 11.28
CA THR A 101 -8.62 3.97 12.66
C THR A 101 -9.88 4.80 12.75
N TYR A 102 -10.81 4.40 13.62
CA TYR A 102 -12.05 5.12 13.94
C TYR A 102 -12.03 5.56 15.40
#